data_AF-A0A512PCS7-F1
#
_entry.id   AF-A0A512PCS7-F1
#
_cell.length_a   1.000
_cell.length_b   1.000
_cell.length_c   1.000
_cell.angle_alpha   90.00
_cell.angle_beta   90.00
_cell.angle_gamma   90.00
#
_symmetry.space_group_name_H-M   'P 1'
#
loop_
_entity.id
_entity.type
_entity.pdbx_description
1 polymer ?
#
loop_
_entity_poly.entity_id
_entity_poly.type
_entity_poly.pdbx_seq_one_letter_code
_entity_poly.pdbx_strand_id
1 'polypeptide(L)'
;MPPISRGHRCANLAELRLLLRDWLASTGEPTVSGGTDSRSGYVSVTIGGVECLLAGDTSRAGVEEFLADTDAGTRLWVVPSRRGIQCQVAFGTPPRVVPGFYLYTARPFGPPQELDGPLVVPLRILQGVAALHRRGHQQVRIMPGMSPSGMYWRLNLTHATNLGESGAGFPQDRRATLDYTTGDGADFAGIAVTAATSPDQVADAVLAARPHLARPERDWAYAGWFAELLGLVEQQNRLPVAFADWFEESLGWEVGWGSGVRFPMPPRPGADATR
;
A
#
# COMPACT_ATOMS: atom_id res chain seq x y z
N MET A 1 -15.87 -33.77 -7.24
CA MET A 1 -16.43 -32.41 -7.36
C MET A 1 -16.31 -31.97 -8.82
N PRO A 2 -17.22 -31.13 -9.34
CA PRO A 2 -17.07 -30.60 -10.69
C PRO A 2 -15.83 -29.71 -10.80
N PRO A 3 -15.27 -29.52 -12.01
CA PRO A 3 -14.16 -28.59 -12.25
C PRO A 3 -14.49 -27.17 -11.79
N ILE A 4 -13.46 -26.37 -11.50
CA ILE A 4 -13.62 -24.97 -11.09
C ILE A 4 -14.46 -24.26 -12.16
N SER A 5 -15.57 -23.64 -11.75
CA SER A 5 -16.43 -22.92 -12.70
C SER A 5 -15.79 -21.61 -13.12
N ARG A 6 -15.85 -21.29 -14.41
CA ARG A 6 -15.42 -19.98 -14.92
C ARG A 6 -16.14 -18.86 -14.16
N GLY A 7 -15.39 -17.84 -13.76
CA GLY A 7 -15.91 -16.68 -13.03
C GLY A 7 -16.03 -16.91 -11.53
N HIS A 8 -15.49 -18.02 -10.99
CA HIS A 8 -15.40 -18.24 -9.55
C HIS A 8 -14.68 -17.05 -8.89
N ARG A 9 -15.18 -16.62 -7.72
CA ARG A 9 -14.64 -15.48 -6.97
C ARG A 9 -14.16 -15.95 -5.60
N CYS A 10 -12.90 -15.65 -5.29
CA CYS A 10 -12.31 -15.82 -3.98
C CYS A 10 -12.15 -14.44 -3.32
N ALA A 11 -12.54 -14.31 -2.06
CA ALA A 11 -12.41 -13.05 -1.33
C ALA A 11 -10.95 -12.74 -0.94
N ASN A 12 -10.09 -13.76 -0.84
CA ASN A 12 -8.71 -13.63 -0.40
C ASN A 12 -7.82 -14.81 -0.88
N LEU A 13 -6.51 -14.70 -0.64
CA LEU A 13 -5.53 -15.73 -1.00
C LEU A 13 -5.77 -17.06 -0.25
N ALA A 14 -6.31 -17.04 0.97
CA ALA A 14 -6.62 -18.27 1.69
C ALA A 14 -7.73 -19.07 1.01
N GLU A 15 -8.80 -18.41 0.58
CA GLU A 15 -9.86 -19.03 -0.21
C GLU A 15 -9.36 -19.55 -1.56
N LEU A 16 -8.50 -18.78 -2.26
CA LEU A 16 -7.88 -19.27 -3.50
C LEU A 16 -7.07 -20.54 -3.26
N ARG A 17 -6.26 -20.60 -2.19
CA ARG A 17 -5.48 -21.80 -1.86
C ARG A 17 -6.37 -23.00 -1.54
N LEU A 18 -7.46 -22.79 -0.79
CA LEU A 18 -8.42 -23.86 -0.51
C LEU A 18 -9.06 -24.38 -1.80
N LEU A 19 -9.55 -23.48 -2.66
CA LEU A 19 -10.12 -23.85 -3.96
C LEU A 19 -9.13 -24.67 -4.81
N LEU A 20 -7.87 -24.25 -4.87
CA LEU A 20 -6.84 -24.92 -5.66
C LEU A 20 -6.45 -26.29 -5.07
N ARG A 21 -6.40 -26.42 -3.74
CA ARG A 21 -6.19 -27.72 -3.07
C ARG A 21 -7.32 -28.68 -3.36
N ASP A 22 -8.57 -28.21 -3.28
CA ASP A 22 -9.75 -29.02 -3.59
C ASP A 22 -9.78 -29.45 -5.05
N TRP A 23 -9.40 -28.56 -5.97
CA TRP A 23 -9.28 -28.88 -7.39
C TRP A 23 -8.21 -29.94 -7.69
N LEU A 24 -7.03 -29.84 -7.06
CA LEU A 24 -5.98 -30.86 -7.17
C LEU A 24 -6.46 -32.21 -6.63
N ALA A 25 -7.16 -32.23 -5.50
CA ALA A 25 -7.66 -33.46 -4.89
C ALA A 25 -8.80 -34.11 -5.67
N SER A 26 -9.59 -33.32 -6.40
CA SER A 26 -10.84 -33.79 -7.01
C SER A 26 -10.80 -34.01 -8.51
N THR A 27 -9.76 -33.57 -9.21
CA THR A 27 -9.65 -33.67 -10.68
C THR A 27 -8.26 -34.11 -11.13
N GLY A 28 -8.17 -34.73 -12.31
CA GLY A 28 -6.93 -35.05 -13.02
C GLY A 28 -6.60 -34.11 -14.17
N GLU A 29 -7.28 -32.96 -14.25
CA GLU A 29 -7.15 -32.02 -15.36
C GLU A 29 -5.75 -31.41 -15.42
N PRO A 30 -5.17 -31.20 -16.63
CA PRO A 30 -3.82 -30.66 -16.77
C PRO A 30 -3.75 -29.16 -16.50
N THR A 31 -4.88 -28.45 -16.58
CA THR A 31 -5.00 -27.02 -16.30
C THR A 31 -6.29 -26.71 -15.55
N VAL A 32 -6.36 -25.55 -14.89
CA VAL A 32 -7.53 -25.11 -14.11
C VAL A 32 -8.83 -25.11 -14.92
N SER A 33 -8.76 -24.82 -16.23
CA SER A 33 -9.92 -24.84 -17.13
C SER A 33 -10.17 -26.19 -17.84
N GLY A 34 -9.37 -27.22 -17.58
CA GLY A 34 -9.39 -28.46 -18.37
C GLY A 34 -8.97 -28.26 -19.84
N GLY A 35 -8.19 -27.21 -20.13
CA GLY A 35 -7.73 -26.88 -21.49
C GLY A 35 -8.75 -26.12 -22.34
N THR A 36 -9.88 -25.73 -21.75
CA THR A 36 -10.98 -25.08 -22.48
C THR A 36 -10.85 -23.56 -22.58
N ASP A 37 -10.00 -22.94 -21.75
CA ASP A 37 -9.83 -21.48 -21.73
C ASP A 37 -8.42 -21.07 -21.31
N SER A 38 -7.72 -20.32 -22.17
CA SER A 38 -6.41 -19.74 -21.89
C SER A 38 -6.46 -18.26 -21.50
N ARG A 39 -7.66 -17.68 -21.35
CA ARG A 39 -7.80 -16.27 -20.98
C ARG A 39 -7.58 -16.09 -19.47
N SER A 40 -7.05 -14.92 -19.11
CA SER A 40 -7.07 -14.43 -17.74
C SER A 40 -8.51 -14.20 -17.25
N GLY A 41 -8.74 -14.42 -15.96
CA GLY A 41 -10.04 -14.19 -15.32
C GLY A 41 -10.94 -15.43 -15.27
N TYR A 42 -10.35 -16.63 -15.29
CA TYR A 42 -11.08 -17.86 -15.05
C TYR A 42 -11.51 -17.96 -13.58
N VAL A 43 -10.61 -17.58 -12.67
CA VAL A 43 -10.91 -17.30 -11.26
C VAL A 43 -10.49 -15.87 -10.96
N SER A 44 -11.31 -15.15 -10.20
CA SER A 44 -10.93 -13.85 -9.62
C SER A 44 -10.65 -14.01 -8.14
N VAL A 45 -9.65 -13.31 -7.63
CA VAL A 45 -9.29 -13.28 -6.21
C VAL A 45 -8.95 -11.85 -5.81
N THR A 46 -9.37 -11.40 -4.64
CA THR A 46 -8.92 -10.11 -4.09
C THR A 46 -7.73 -10.32 -3.17
N ILE A 47 -6.57 -9.75 -3.51
CA ILE A 47 -5.32 -9.87 -2.74
C ILE A 47 -4.87 -8.46 -2.38
N GLY A 48 -4.81 -8.12 -1.11
CA GLY A 48 -4.45 -6.77 -0.67
C GLY A 48 -5.38 -5.70 -1.19
N GLY A 49 -6.66 -6.05 -1.37
CA GLY A 49 -7.68 -5.21 -2.01
C GLY A 49 -7.53 -5.05 -3.52
N VAL A 50 -6.62 -5.80 -4.15
CA VAL A 50 -6.41 -5.82 -5.60
C VAL A 50 -7.10 -7.02 -6.22
N GLU A 51 -7.98 -6.79 -7.18
CA GLU A 51 -8.53 -7.87 -8.00
C GLU A 51 -7.41 -8.47 -8.86
N CYS A 52 -7.13 -9.75 -8.63
CA CYS A 52 -6.24 -10.58 -9.40
C CYS A 52 -7.05 -11.68 -10.12
N LEU A 53 -6.54 -12.10 -11.26
CA LEU A 53 -7.19 -12.94 -12.25
C LEU A 53 -6.26 -14.12 -12.53
N LEU A 54 -6.70 -15.32 -12.11
CA LEU A 54 -6.04 -16.56 -12.47
C LEU A 54 -6.46 -16.94 -13.89
N ALA A 55 -5.51 -17.22 -14.76
CA ALA A 55 -5.78 -17.68 -16.11
C ALA A 55 -6.15 -19.16 -16.14
N GLY A 56 -7.05 -19.54 -17.05
CA GLY A 56 -7.55 -20.91 -17.15
C GLY A 56 -6.50 -21.91 -17.65
N ASP A 57 -5.43 -21.45 -18.29
CA ASP A 57 -4.26 -22.24 -18.71
C ASP A 57 -3.22 -22.41 -17.61
N THR A 58 -3.51 -21.96 -16.38
CA THR A 58 -2.72 -22.28 -15.19
C THR A 58 -2.59 -23.79 -15.07
N SER A 59 -1.36 -24.30 -15.14
CA SER A 59 -1.05 -25.72 -15.18
C SER A 59 -1.12 -26.35 -13.81
N ARG A 60 -1.41 -27.65 -13.77
CA ARG A 60 -1.40 -28.44 -12.54
C ARG A 60 -0.08 -28.33 -11.78
N ALA A 61 1.04 -28.51 -12.48
CA ALA A 61 2.37 -28.38 -11.90
C ALA A 61 2.61 -26.97 -11.33
N GLY A 62 2.13 -25.93 -12.00
CA GLY A 62 2.22 -24.55 -11.50
C GLY A 62 1.39 -24.34 -10.23
N VAL A 63 0.20 -24.97 -10.12
CA VAL A 63 -0.62 -24.93 -8.89
C VAL A 63 0.08 -25.68 -7.74
N GLU A 64 0.64 -26.86 -8.01
CA GLU A 64 1.36 -27.65 -7.01
C GLU A 64 2.56 -26.88 -6.45
N GLU A 65 3.39 -26.28 -7.32
CA GLU A 65 4.52 -25.44 -6.92
C GLU A 65 4.05 -24.18 -6.15
N PHE A 66 3.02 -23.48 -6.64
CA PHE A 66 2.43 -22.35 -5.92
C PHE A 66 1.96 -22.73 -4.51
N LEU A 67 1.29 -23.87 -4.33
CA LEU A 67 0.80 -24.30 -3.02
C LEU A 67 1.91 -24.78 -2.10
N ALA A 68 3.03 -25.28 -2.65
CA ALA A 68 4.22 -25.67 -1.88
C ALA A 68 4.99 -24.44 -1.39
N ASP A 69 5.05 -23.38 -2.20
CA ASP A 69 5.85 -22.19 -1.94
C ASP A 69 5.06 -21.04 -1.30
N THR A 70 3.75 -21.21 -1.07
CA THR A 70 2.90 -20.20 -0.44
C THR A 70 2.24 -20.65 0.85
N ASP A 71 2.52 -19.92 1.92
CA ASP A 71 1.92 -20.03 3.24
C ASP A 71 1.15 -18.75 3.62
N ALA A 72 0.67 -18.67 4.86
CA ALA A 72 -0.09 -17.51 5.35
C ALA A 72 0.76 -16.22 5.45
N GLY A 73 2.10 -16.31 5.43
CA GLY A 73 3.02 -15.17 5.53
C GLY A 73 3.69 -14.81 4.21
N THR A 74 3.33 -15.48 3.12
CA THR A 74 4.01 -15.28 1.83
C THR A 74 3.68 -13.93 1.24
N ARG A 75 4.72 -13.16 0.96
CA ARG A 75 4.60 -11.85 0.30
C ARG A 75 4.27 -12.02 -1.17
N LEU A 76 3.36 -11.19 -1.67
CA LEU A 76 2.96 -11.17 -3.07
C LEU A 76 3.39 -9.86 -3.69
N TRP A 77 3.91 -9.92 -4.90
CA TRP A 77 4.45 -8.77 -5.62
C TRP A 77 3.81 -8.67 -6.99
N VAL A 78 3.58 -7.45 -7.47
CA VAL A 78 3.33 -7.20 -8.88
C VAL A 78 4.67 -6.98 -9.57
N VAL A 79 4.93 -7.75 -10.63
CA VAL A 79 6.15 -7.70 -11.44
C VAL A 79 5.81 -7.54 -12.93
N PRO A 80 6.76 -7.13 -13.78
CA PRO A 80 6.50 -7.04 -15.20
C PRO A 80 6.25 -8.43 -15.79
N SER A 81 5.16 -8.54 -16.55
CA SER A 81 4.87 -9.69 -17.40
C SER A 81 5.90 -9.81 -18.54
N ARG A 82 5.82 -10.89 -19.33
CA ARG A 82 6.63 -11.07 -20.55
C ARG A 82 6.50 -9.92 -21.57
N ARG A 83 5.43 -9.13 -21.50
CA ARG A 83 5.21 -7.95 -22.36
C ARG A 83 5.72 -6.64 -21.73
N GLY A 84 6.38 -6.70 -20.58
CA GLY A 84 6.85 -5.54 -19.82
C GLY A 84 5.76 -4.81 -19.02
N ILE A 85 4.51 -5.27 -19.08
CA ILE A 85 3.38 -4.67 -18.34
C ILE A 85 3.43 -5.17 -16.89
N GLN A 86 3.44 -4.25 -15.93
CA GLN A 86 3.45 -4.51 -14.48
C GLN A 86 2.10 -5.05 -14.02
N CYS A 87 1.86 -6.33 -14.24
CA CYS A 87 0.60 -6.97 -13.88
C CYS A 87 0.73 -8.44 -13.49
N GLN A 88 1.92 -9.04 -13.52
CA GLN A 88 2.07 -10.45 -13.14
C GLN A 88 2.29 -10.55 -11.63
N VAL A 89 1.62 -11.49 -10.96
CA VAL A 89 1.81 -11.72 -9.53
C VAL A 89 2.95 -12.72 -9.32
N ALA A 90 3.92 -12.31 -8.52
CA ALA A 90 5.07 -13.11 -8.07
C ALA A 90 5.01 -13.31 -6.55
N PHE A 91 5.72 -14.31 -6.05
CA PHE A 91 5.64 -14.77 -4.67
C PHE A 91 7.01 -14.77 -4.00
N GLY A 92 7.01 -14.56 -2.68
CA GLY A 92 8.19 -14.71 -1.83
C GLY A 92 9.10 -13.48 -1.75
N THR A 93 10.30 -13.68 -1.22
CA THR A 93 11.35 -12.66 -1.13
C THR A 93 12.70 -13.36 -1.37
N PRO A 94 13.39 -13.11 -2.50
CA PRO A 94 13.01 -12.22 -3.60
C PRO A 94 11.76 -12.68 -4.36
N PRO A 95 11.05 -11.76 -5.05
CA PRO A 95 9.85 -12.12 -5.82
C PRO A 95 10.19 -13.08 -6.97
N ARG A 96 9.50 -14.22 -7.02
CA ARG A 96 9.65 -15.24 -8.06
C ARG A 96 8.30 -15.55 -8.72
N VAL A 97 8.30 -15.62 -10.04
CA VAL A 97 7.17 -16.12 -10.83
C VAL A 97 7.24 -17.64 -10.88
N VAL A 98 6.15 -18.32 -10.52
CA VAL A 98 6.03 -19.78 -10.62
C VAL A 98 5.70 -20.17 -12.07
N PRO A 99 6.56 -20.97 -12.76
CA PRO A 99 6.27 -21.42 -14.12
C PRO A 99 4.94 -22.18 -14.21
N GLY A 100 4.12 -21.83 -15.20
CA GLY A 100 2.79 -22.45 -15.38
C GLY A 100 1.72 -21.95 -14.40
N PHE A 101 2.06 -21.07 -13.45
CA PHE A 101 1.08 -20.38 -12.61
C PHE A 101 0.85 -18.96 -13.11
N TYR A 102 -0.35 -18.71 -13.65
CA TYR A 102 -0.65 -17.48 -14.38
C TYR A 102 -1.67 -16.64 -13.61
N LEU A 103 -1.17 -15.92 -12.60
CA LEU A 103 -1.95 -14.95 -11.83
C LEU A 103 -1.55 -13.53 -12.22
N TYR A 104 -2.54 -12.72 -12.58
CA TYR A 104 -2.32 -11.35 -13.02
C TYR A 104 -3.22 -10.39 -12.25
N THR A 105 -2.80 -9.16 -12.04
CA THR A 105 -3.70 -8.13 -11.57
C THR A 105 -4.67 -7.71 -12.70
N ALA A 106 -5.92 -7.39 -12.35
CA ALA A 106 -6.95 -6.99 -13.31
C ALA A 106 -6.61 -5.67 -14.02
N ARG A 107 -5.78 -4.83 -13.36
CA ARG A 107 -5.25 -3.57 -13.92
C ARG A 107 -3.73 -3.54 -13.78
N PRO A 108 -3.01 -2.92 -14.74
CA PRO A 108 -1.58 -2.69 -14.59
C PRO A 108 -1.28 -1.76 -13.42
N PHE A 109 -0.11 -1.94 -12.85
CA PHE A 109 0.46 -1.10 -11.81
C PHE A 109 1.57 -0.21 -12.38
N GLY A 110 2.00 0.76 -11.56
CA GLY A 110 3.25 1.48 -11.80
C GLY A 110 4.45 0.60 -11.46
N PRO A 111 5.41 1.06 -10.63
CA PRO A 111 6.56 0.23 -10.26
C PRO A 111 6.14 -1.05 -9.53
N PRO A 112 7.01 -2.09 -9.52
CA PRO A 112 6.77 -3.31 -8.75
C PRO A 112 6.42 -2.99 -7.29
N GLN A 113 5.44 -3.71 -6.74
CA GLN A 113 4.92 -3.43 -5.41
C GLN A 113 4.38 -4.67 -4.73
N GLU A 114 4.47 -4.70 -3.41
CA GLU A 114 3.88 -5.73 -2.57
C GLU A 114 2.35 -5.54 -2.48
N LEU A 115 1.58 -6.61 -2.61
CA LEU A 115 0.11 -6.57 -2.60
C LEU A 115 -0.46 -6.67 -1.17
N ASP A 116 0.09 -7.53 -0.32
CA ASP A 116 -0.45 -7.87 1.01
C ASP A 116 0.45 -7.43 2.20
N GLY A 117 1.39 -6.52 1.97
CA GLY A 117 2.26 -6.05 3.03
C GLY A 117 1.49 -5.20 4.06
N PRO A 118 1.78 -5.32 5.38
CA PRO A 118 1.16 -4.48 6.41
C PRO A 118 1.42 -2.97 6.22
N LEU A 119 2.33 -2.62 5.31
CA LEU A 119 2.73 -1.26 4.98
C LEU A 119 2.07 -0.70 3.72
N VAL A 120 1.32 -1.51 2.96
CA VAL A 120 0.72 -1.11 1.68
C VAL A 120 -0.19 0.11 1.86
N VAL A 121 -1.12 0.06 2.80
CA VAL A 121 -2.07 1.15 3.04
C VAL A 121 -1.35 2.41 3.56
N PRO A 122 -0.55 2.36 4.63
CA PRO A 122 0.23 3.52 5.08
C PRO A 122 1.09 4.15 3.98
N LEU A 123 1.79 3.34 3.18
CA LEU A 123 2.64 3.84 2.11
C LEU A 123 1.82 4.55 1.02
N ARG A 124 0.66 3.98 0.64
CA ARG A 124 -0.26 4.60 -0.32
C ARG A 124 -0.81 5.92 0.20
N ILE A 125 -1.08 6.02 1.50
CA ILE A 125 -1.48 7.28 2.15
C ILE A 125 -0.37 8.33 2.01
N LEU A 126 0.88 7.99 2.33
CA LEU A 126 2.03 8.91 2.21
C LEU A 126 2.27 9.33 0.75
N GLN A 127 2.16 8.42 -0.21
CA GLN A 127 2.24 8.76 -1.63
C GLN A 127 1.09 9.67 -2.07
N GLY A 128 -0.11 9.49 -1.52
CA GLY A 128 -1.23 10.39 -1.73
C GLY A 128 -0.96 11.81 -1.23
N VAL A 129 -0.26 11.96 -0.10
CA VAL A 129 0.22 13.27 0.37
C VAL A 129 1.22 13.89 -0.61
N ALA A 130 2.15 13.10 -1.17
CA ALA A 130 3.05 13.61 -2.23
C ALA A 130 2.27 14.06 -3.47
N ALA A 131 1.18 13.37 -3.83
CA ALA A 131 0.30 13.79 -4.92
C ALA A 131 -0.41 15.11 -4.60
N LEU A 132 -0.89 15.32 -3.37
CA LEU A 132 -1.42 16.61 -2.91
C LEU A 132 -0.40 17.74 -3.06
N HIS A 133 0.85 17.51 -2.66
CA HIS A 133 1.92 18.51 -2.78
C HIS A 133 2.23 18.86 -4.23
N ARG A 134 2.26 17.88 -5.14
CA ARG A 134 2.42 18.12 -6.59
C ARG A 134 1.27 18.92 -7.19
N ARG A 135 0.07 18.79 -6.64
CA ARG A 135 -1.14 19.55 -7.04
C ARG A 135 -1.23 20.95 -6.42
N GLY A 136 -0.26 21.34 -5.59
CA GLY A 136 -0.18 22.68 -4.99
C GLY A 136 -0.74 22.77 -3.57
N HIS A 137 -1.16 21.67 -2.94
CA HIS A 137 -1.63 21.64 -1.55
C HIS A 137 -0.47 21.42 -0.57
N GLN A 138 0.57 22.26 -0.67
CA GLN A 138 1.85 22.04 -0.01
C GLN A 138 1.83 22.36 1.49
N GLN A 139 0.76 22.99 1.98
CA GLN A 139 0.49 23.22 3.40
C GLN A 139 -0.10 21.99 4.12
N VAL A 140 -0.36 20.88 3.41
CA VAL A 140 -0.75 19.62 4.07
C VAL A 140 0.46 19.02 4.79
N ARG A 141 0.29 18.75 6.09
CA ARG A 141 1.30 18.21 6.99
C ARG A 141 0.91 16.81 7.44
N ILE A 142 1.92 15.96 7.56
CA ILE A 142 1.79 14.66 8.21
C ILE A 142 2.36 14.72 9.63
N MET A 143 1.76 13.96 10.54
CA MET A 143 2.29 13.71 11.88
C MET A 143 2.18 12.20 12.16
N PRO A 144 3.19 11.41 11.80
CA PRO A 144 3.20 9.98 12.00
C PRO A 144 3.74 9.60 13.38
N GLY A 145 3.22 8.54 13.98
CA GLY A 145 3.68 8.11 15.29
C GLY A 145 3.25 6.71 15.66
N MET A 146 3.73 6.22 16.80
CA MET A 146 3.28 4.95 17.37
C MET A 146 2.17 5.17 18.39
N SER A 147 1.21 4.24 18.44
CA SER A 147 0.27 4.17 19.56
C SER A 147 1.00 3.96 20.89
N PRO A 148 0.43 4.37 22.04
CA PRO A 148 1.01 4.10 23.36
C PRO A 148 1.36 2.63 23.62
N SER A 149 0.58 1.69 23.05
CA SER A 149 0.86 0.26 23.14
C SER A 149 2.00 -0.23 22.24
N GLY A 150 2.51 0.62 21.35
CA GLY A 150 3.46 0.25 20.29
C GLY A 150 2.87 -0.67 19.20
N MET A 151 1.60 -1.07 19.28
CA MET A 151 1.00 -2.04 18.35
C MET A 151 0.59 -1.45 17.01
N TYR A 152 0.25 -0.16 16.99
CA TYR A 152 -0.26 0.48 15.78
C TYR A 152 0.57 1.68 15.39
N TRP A 153 0.86 1.80 14.10
CA TRP A 153 1.31 3.04 13.51
C TRP A 153 0.09 3.95 13.29
N ARG A 154 0.28 5.25 13.46
CA ARG A 154 -0.74 6.29 13.40
C ARG A 154 -0.26 7.41 12.51
N LEU A 155 -1.22 8.08 11.88
CA LEU A 155 -1.00 9.25 11.06
C LEU A 155 -2.10 10.26 11.31
N ASN A 156 -1.71 11.50 11.59
CA ASN A 156 -2.62 12.63 11.47
C ASN A 156 -2.22 13.45 10.25
N LEU A 157 -3.18 13.73 9.36
CA LEU A 157 -3.05 14.71 8.31
C LEU A 157 -3.73 16.00 8.76
N THR A 158 -3.07 17.13 8.57
CA THR A 158 -3.59 18.44 8.98
C THR A 158 -3.08 19.56 8.08
N HIS A 159 -3.66 20.75 8.20
CA HIS A 159 -3.11 21.96 7.61
C HIS A 159 -1.98 22.54 8.49
N ALA A 160 -0.98 23.18 7.89
CA ALA A 160 0.15 23.77 8.59
C ALA A 160 -0.25 24.82 9.63
N THR A 161 -1.31 25.58 9.38
CA THR A 161 -1.85 26.58 10.34
C THR A 161 -2.46 25.95 11.60
N ASN A 162 -2.67 24.64 11.61
CA ASN A 162 -3.14 23.88 12.77
C ASN A 162 -1.97 23.31 13.60
N LEU A 163 -0.73 23.56 13.18
CA LEU A 163 0.47 23.26 13.95
C LEU A 163 0.92 24.52 14.70
N GLY A 164 1.42 24.36 15.92
CA GLY A 164 2.04 25.46 16.67
C GLY A 164 3.33 25.97 16.00
N GLU A 165 3.88 27.07 16.52
CA GLU A 165 5.05 27.78 15.94
C GLU A 165 6.30 26.91 15.72
N SER A 166 6.44 25.79 16.44
CA SER A 166 7.53 24.85 16.25
C SER A 166 7.43 24.03 14.97
N GLY A 167 6.24 23.93 14.34
CA GLY A 167 5.99 23.10 13.16
C GLY A 167 6.08 21.58 13.38
N ALA A 168 6.50 21.16 14.57
CA ALA A 168 6.77 19.78 14.96
C ALA A 168 5.80 19.26 16.05
N GLY A 169 4.83 20.07 16.46
CA GLY A 169 3.90 19.73 17.55
C GLY A 169 2.65 18.99 17.08
N PHE A 170 1.93 18.40 18.04
CA PHE A 170 0.60 17.85 17.80
C PHE A 170 -0.36 18.91 17.24
N PRO A 171 -1.33 18.51 16.38
CA PRO A 171 -2.37 19.40 15.89
C PRO A 171 -3.13 20.07 17.05
N GLN A 172 -3.33 21.38 16.96
CA GLN A 172 -4.04 22.17 17.98
C GLN A 172 -5.53 21.82 18.02
N ASP A 173 -6.16 21.77 16.85
CA ASP A 173 -7.54 21.29 16.67
C ASP A 173 -7.54 19.89 16.06
N ARG A 174 -7.83 18.88 16.90
CA ARG A 174 -8.00 17.49 16.46
C ARG A 174 -9.20 17.27 15.54
N ARG A 175 -10.22 18.14 15.55
CA ARG A 175 -11.36 17.99 14.62
C ARG A 175 -11.00 18.40 13.21
N ALA A 176 -9.96 19.22 13.06
CA ALA A 176 -9.43 19.64 11.78
C ALA A 176 -8.43 18.64 11.16
N THR A 177 -8.23 17.46 11.76
CA THR A 177 -7.35 16.42 11.23
C THR A 177 -8.13 15.36 10.44
N LEU A 178 -7.40 14.63 9.59
CA LEU A 178 -7.80 13.35 9.05
C LEU A 178 -6.85 12.30 9.62
N ASP A 179 -7.41 11.35 10.36
CA ASP A 179 -6.65 10.38 11.12
C ASP A 179 -6.66 9.01 10.42
N TYR A 180 -5.58 8.26 10.62
CA TYR A 180 -5.47 6.86 10.21
C TYR A 180 -4.63 6.11 11.24
N THR A 181 -4.97 4.85 11.48
CA THR A 181 -4.10 3.91 12.16
C THR A 181 -4.05 2.58 11.42
N THR A 182 -2.95 1.84 11.54
CA THR A 182 -2.87 0.48 10.98
C THR A 182 -3.94 -0.46 11.56
N GLY A 183 -4.57 -0.12 12.69
CA GLY A 183 -5.75 -0.81 13.20
C GLY A 183 -7.01 -0.65 12.33
N ASP A 184 -7.09 0.40 11.51
CA ASP A 184 -8.21 0.65 10.58
C ASP A 184 -8.11 -0.24 9.32
N GLY A 185 -7.02 -0.99 9.17
CA GLY A 185 -6.80 -1.88 8.05
C GLY A 185 -6.74 -1.13 6.72
N ALA A 186 -7.67 -1.42 5.82
CA ALA A 186 -7.75 -0.80 4.50
C ALA A 186 -8.56 0.50 4.48
N ASP A 187 -9.33 0.81 5.52
CA ASP A 187 -10.26 1.93 5.49
C ASP A 187 -9.53 3.26 5.76
N PHE A 188 -9.59 4.17 4.79
CA PHE A 188 -9.03 5.51 4.93
C PHE A 188 -9.82 6.53 4.13
N ALA A 189 -10.13 7.68 4.74
CA ALA A 189 -10.82 8.80 4.09
C ALA A 189 -12.14 8.42 3.38
N GLY A 190 -12.84 7.39 3.88
CA GLY A 190 -14.09 6.88 3.30
C GLY A 190 -13.93 5.96 2.09
N ILE A 191 -12.71 5.52 1.77
CA ILE A 191 -12.43 4.52 0.73
C ILE A 191 -11.63 3.34 1.31
N ALA A 192 -11.74 2.18 0.67
CA ALA A 192 -10.81 1.09 0.88
C ALA A 192 -9.53 1.35 0.07
N VAL A 193 -8.43 1.62 0.76
CA VAL A 193 -7.10 1.79 0.17
C VAL A 193 -6.43 0.44 0.02
N THR A 194 -5.84 0.22 -1.14
CA THR A 194 -5.27 -1.05 -1.56
C THR A 194 -3.97 -0.77 -2.30
N ALA A 195 -3.20 -1.81 -2.63
CA ALA A 195 -2.04 -1.60 -3.49
C ALA A 195 -2.44 -0.95 -4.83
N ALA A 196 -3.64 -1.24 -5.36
CA ALA A 196 -4.14 -0.71 -6.65
C ALA A 196 -4.62 0.74 -6.58
N THR A 197 -4.87 1.27 -5.38
CA THR A 197 -5.29 2.66 -5.23
C THR A 197 -4.16 3.57 -5.69
N SER A 198 -4.39 4.41 -6.69
CA SER A 198 -3.35 5.34 -7.13
C SER A 198 -3.13 6.43 -6.07
N PRO A 199 -1.91 7.00 -5.97
CA PRO A 199 -1.67 8.16 -5.12
C PRO A 199 -2.66 9.30 -5.37
N ASP A 200 -3.06 9.47 -6.63
CA ASP A 200 -4.03 10.48 -7.05
C ASP A 200 -5.44 10.21 -6.49
N GLN A 201 -5.88 8.96 -6.45
CA GLN A 201 -7.16 8.58 -5.84
C GLN A 201 -7.16 8.80 -4.32
N VAL A 202 -6.04 8.51 -3.66
CA VAL A 202 -5.88 8.82 -2.22
C VAL A 202 -5.96 10.33 -1.98
N ALA A 203 -5.28 11.14 -2.80
CA ALA A 203 -5.34 12.58 -2.70
C ALA A 203 -6.77 13.12 -2.87
N ASP A 204 -7.52 12.60 -3.85
CA ASP A 204 -8.93 12.96 -4.05
C ASP A 204 -9.79 12.62 -2.82
N ALA A 205 -9.59 11.43 -2.25
CA ALA A 205 -10.30 10.99 -1.04
C ALA A 205 -9.99 11.89 0.17
N VAL A 206 -8.73 12.30 0.34
CA VAL A 206 -8.34 13.24 1.41
C VAL A 206 -9.07 14.58 1.27
N LEU A 207 -9.10 15.14 0.05
CA LEU A 207 -9.77 16.43 -0.19
C LEU A 207 -11.29 16.33 -0.07
N ALA A 208 -11.88 15.20 -0.48
CA ALA A 208 -13.31 14.94 -0.29
C ALA A 208 -13.67 14.82 1.20
N ALA A 209 -12.85 14.11 1.98
CA ALA A 209 -13.07 13.91 3.41
C ALA A 209 -12.77 15.16 4.26
N ARG A 210 -11.82 16.00 3.83
CA ARG A 210 -11.39 17.24 4.51
C ARG A 210 -11.11 18.37 3.51
N PRO A 211 -12.16 19.04 3.00
CA PRO A 211 -12.01 20.12 2.02
C PRO A 211 -11.13 21.28 2.48
N HIS A 212 -11.04 21.55 3.80
CA HIS A 212 -10.22 22.64 4.32
C HIS A 212 -8.71 22.43 4.14
N LEU A 213 -8.27 21.21 3.83
CA LEU A 213 -6.89 20.92 3.44
C LEU A 213 -6.57 21.39 2.01
N ALA A 214 -7.59 21.65 1.18
CA ALA A 214 -7.45 22.09 -0.20
C ALA A 214 -7.11 23.59 -0.31
N ARG A 215 -5.93 24.01 0.11
CA ARG A 215 -5.44 25.39 -0.10
C ARG A 215 -4.27 25.40 -1.08
N PRO A 216 -4.33 26.19 -2.17
CA PRO A 216 -3.24 26.27 -3.16
C PRO A 216 -2.10 27.17 -2.68
N GLU A 217 -1.73 27.03 -1.41
CA GLU A 217 -0.62 27.75 -0.79
C GLU A 217 0.65 26.93 -0.97
N ARG A 218 1.69 27.59 -1.48
CA ARG A 218 2.96 26.93 -1.80
C ARG A 218 3.86 26.85 -0.55
N ASP A 219 4.56 25.74 -0.45
CA ASP A 219 5.56 25.43 0.55
C ASP A 219 6.52 24.38 -0.01
N TRP A 220 7.42 24.83 -0.87
CA TRP A 220 8.37 23.94 -1.54
C TRP A 220 9.40 23.36 -0.60
N ALA A 221 9.78 24.07 0.47
CA ALA A 221 10.63 23.54 1.52
C ALA A 221 10.01 22.28 2.14
N TYR A 222 8.76 22.33 2.59
CA TYR A 222 8.10 21.15 3.16
C TYR A 222 7.86 20.06 2.12
N ALA A 223 7.40 20.41 0.92
CA ALA A 223 7.14 19.44 -0.14
C ALA A 223 8.42 18.69 -0.59
N GLY A 224 9.55 19.40 -0.69
CA GLY A 224 10.86 18.82 -0.99
C GLY A 224 11.36 17.90 0.12
N TRP A 225 11.32 18.38 1.37
CA TRP A 225 11.65 17.58 2.55
C TRP A 225 10.81 16.30 2.63
N PHE A 226 9.51 16.40 2.36
CA PHE A 226 8.59 15.27 2.38
C PHE A 226 8.88 14.27 1.26
N ALA A 227 9.22 14.75 0.06
CA ALA A 227 9.60 13.88 -1.05
C ALA A 227 10.87 13.07 -0.76
N GLU A 228 11.86 13.68 -0.11
CA GLU A 228 13.07 12.99 0.36
C GLU A 228 12.75 11.95 1.44
N LEU A 229 11.92 12.31 2.43
CA LEU A 229 11.44 11.37 3.45
C LEU A 229 10.75 10.15 2.82
N LEU A 230 9.83 10.41 1.88
CA LEU A 230 9.08 9.36 1.20
C LEU A 230 10.01 8.44 0.40
N GLY A 231 11.01 8.99 -0.28
CA GLY A 231 12.01 8.19 -0.99
C GLY A 231 12.77 7.24 -0.05
N LEU A 232 13.13 7.70 1.16
CA LEU A 232 13.76 6.86 2.18
C LEU A 232 12.80 5.79 2.72
N VAL A 233 11.54 6.14 2.96
CA VAL A 233 10.48 5.20 3.39
C VAL A 233 10.28 4.08 2.37
N GLU A 234 10.22 4.43 1.08
CA GLU A 234 10.09 3.48 -0.02
C GLU A 234 11.33 2.59 -0.15
N GLN A 235 12.53 3.16 -0.04
CA GLN A 235 13.79 2.42 -0.10
C GLN A 235 13.94 1.42 1.05
N GLN A 236 13.59 1.83 2.27
CA GLN A 236 13.74 1.01 3.47
C GLN A 236 12.54 0.09 3.72
N ASN A 237 11.42 0.31 3.01
CA ASN A 237 10.12 -0.31 3.26
C ASN A 237 9.73 -0.24 4.75
N ARG A 238 9.81 0.98 5.32
CA ARG A 238 9.63 1.26 6.74
C ARG A 238 8.97 2.62 6.94
N LEU A 239 8.00 2.72 7.84
CA LEU A 239 7.22 3.94 8.04
C LEU A 239 7.94 4.97 8.91
N PRO A 240 7.75 6.27 8.65
CA PRO A 240 8.32 7.31 9.48
C PRO A 240 7.62 7.39 10.84
N VAL A 241 8.34 7.79 11.88
CA VAL A 241 7.84 8.04 13.24
C VAL A 241 8.39 9.38 13.70
N ALA A 242 7.48 10.32 13.95
CA ALA A 242 7.77 11.65 14.45
C ALA A 242 7.60 11.76 15.97
N PHE A 243 6.77 10.90 16.55
CA PHE A 243 6.52 10.86 17.98
C PHE A 243 6.14 9.44 18.46
N ALA A 244 6.47 9.17 19.72
CA ALA A 244 6.02 8.05 20.54
C ALA A 244 6.23 8.45 22.02
N ASP A 245 5.56 7.79 22.97
CA ASP A 245 5.68 8.13 24.40
C ASP A 245 7.12 7.98 24.96
N TRP A 246 8.00 7.31 24.21
CA TRP A 246 9.43 7.09 24.52
C TRP A 246 10.36 7.67 23.45
N PHE A 247 9.88 8.63 22.65
CA PHE A 247 10.59 9.20 21.50
C PHE A 247 11.46 10.38 21.92
N GLU A 248 12.72 10.40 21.47
CA GLU A 248 13.60 11.55 21.64
C GLU A 248 13.51 12.46 20.39
N GLU A 249 12.65 13.48 20.48
CA GLU A 249 12.32 14.41 19.38
C GLU A 249 13.53 15.21 18.86
N SER A 250 14.58 15.39 19.68
CA SER A 250 15.75 16.20 19.36
C SER A 250 16.62 15.63 18.23
N LEU A 251 16.44 14.35 17.87
CA LEU A 251 17.25 13.63 16.89
C LEU A 251 16.60 13.55 15.49
N GLY A 252 15.46 14.21 15.29
CA GLY A 252 14.71 14.10 14.05
C GLY A 252 13.79 12.88 14.02
N TRP A 253 13.12 12.69 12.89
CA TRP A 253 12.19 11.58 12.68
C TRP A 253 12.96 10.27 12.49
N GLU A 254 12.37 9.15 12.87
CA GLU A 254 12.95 7.84 12.65
C GLU A 254 12.20 7.11 11.53
N VAL A 255 12.91 6.46 10.61
CA VAL A 255 12.31 5.64 9.55
C VAL A 255 12.36 4.17 9.94
N GLY A 256 11.21 3.64 10.32
CA GLY A 256 11.05 2.34 10.96
C GLY A 256 11.42 2.41 12.43
N TRP A 257 10.43 2.32 13.30
CA TRP A 257 10.63 2.42 14.74
C TRP A 257 11.70 1.45 15.26
N GLY A 258 12.69 1.95 16.01
CA GLY A 258 13.80 1.16 16.54
C GLY A 258 14.84 0.74 15.50
N SER A 259 14.86 1.36 14.32
CA SER A 259 15.87 1.10 13.29
C SER A 259 17.17 1.87 13.49
N GLY A 260 17.13 2.99 14.22
CA GLY A 260 18.22 3.97 14.30
C GLY A 260 18.40 4.83 13.04
N VAL A 261 17.61 4.62 11.98
CA VAL A 261 17.68 5.42 10.74
C VAL A 261 16.96 6.74 10.95
N ARG A 262 17.71 7.84 11.01
CA ARG A 262 17.18 9.19 11.27
C ARG A 262 16.97 10.00 9.99
N PHE A 263 15.95 10.85 10.02
CA PHE A 263 15.63 11.84 9.01
C PHE A 263 15.48 13.22 9.68
N PRO A 264 16.01 14.32 9.10
CA PRO A 264 15.98 15.63 9.74
C PRO A 264 14.54 16.10 10.03
N MET A 265 14.38 16.98 11.02
CA MET A 265 13.09 17.59 11.35
C MET A 265 12.51 18.33 10.14
N PRO A 266 11.16 18.35 10.00
CA PRO A 266 10.53 19.13 8.93
C PRO A 266 10.84 20.62 9.07
N PRO A 267 10.91 21.36 7.95
CA PRO A 267 11.06 22.81 7.99
C PRO A 267 9.86 23.45 8.68
N ARG A 268 10.11 24.58 9.37
CA ARG A 268 9.05 25.33 10.02
C ARG A 268 8.10 25.92 8.96
N PRO A 269 6.77 25.94 9.22
CA PRO A 269 5.83 26.64 8.36
C PRO A 269 6.26 28.09 8.12
N GLY A 270 6.28 28.52 6.86
CA GLY A 270 6.60 29.91 6.49
C GLY A 270 8.09 30.26 6.45
N ALA A 271 9.01 29.30 6.60
CA ALA A 271 10.45 29.55 6.51
C ALA A 271 10.91 30.13 5.15
N ASP A 272 10.15 29.89 4.07
CA ASP A 272 10.41 30.42 2.72
C ASP A 272 9.64 31.72 2.39
N ALA A 273 8.87 32.30 3.31
CA ALA A 273 8.06 33.51 3.06
C ALA A 273 8.90 34.80 2.90
N THR A 274 10.23 34.71 2.98
CA THR A 274 11.17 35.80 2.72
C THR A 274 11.99 35.53 1.45
N ARG A 275 11.37 35.63 0.28
CA ARG A 275 12.04 36.01 -0.98
C ARG A 275 11.09 36.77 -1.90
#